data_AF-A0A965TBK4-F1
#
_entry.id   AF-A0A965TBK4-F1
#
_cell.length_a   1.000
_cell.length_b   1.000
_cell.length_c   1.000
_cell.angle_alpha   90.00
_cell.angle_beta   90.00
_cell.angle_gamma   90.00
#
_symmetry.space_group_name_H-M   'P 1'
#
loop_
_entity.id
_entity.type
_entity.pdbx_description
1 polymer ?
#
loop_
_entity_poly.entity_id
_entity_poly.type
_entity_poly.pdbx_seq_one_letter_code
_entity_poly.pdbx_strand_id
1 'polypeptide(L)'
;AFIKAIRPPFFASSGAGSGGSGGAIAIYTKKGGASKSNNINSKGMENIVLGGYSVFKEFFHPDYDKPTANFEADNRTTLYWNPYVLTNKRSSRVRIEFYNNDISKKLQIVLEGMNADGKLARVVKYIE
;
A
#
# COMPACT_ATOMS: atom_id res chain seq x y z
N ALA A 1 12.17 -14.43 14.31
CA ALA A 1 11.61 -15.79 14.25
C ALA A 1 11.74 -16.29 12.81
N PHE A 2 11.82 -17.59 12.60
CA PHE A 2 11.88 -18.21 11.27
C PHE A 2 10.61 -19.00 11.03
N ILE A 3 10.06 -18.92 9.81
CA ILE A 3 8.89 -19.69 9.41
C ILE A 3 9.32 -20.59 8.25
N LYS A 4 9.07 -21.89 8.37
CA LYS A 4 9.34 -22.87 7.32
C LYS A 4 8.03 -23.47 6.84
N ALA A 5 7.68 -23.25 5.58
CA ALA A 5 6.58 -23.93 4.91
C ALA A 5 7.08 -25.24 4.30
N ILE A 6 6.43 -26.35 4.63
CA ILE A 6 6.72 -27.69 4.14
C ILE A 6 5.58 -28.07 3.22
N ARG A 7 5.87 -28.17 1.92
CA ARG A 7 4.88 -28.54 0.90
C ARG A 7 4.47 -30.02 1.09
N PRO A 8 3.22 -30.39 0.76
CA PRO A 8 2.80 -31.79 0.81
C PRO A 8 3.68 -32.71 -0.04
N PRO A 9 3.79 -34.00 0.34
CA PRO A 9 3.21 -34.62 1.54
C PRO A 9 4.09 -34.45 2.80
N PHE A 10 3.47 -34.26 3.97
CA PHE A 10 4.17 -34.15 5.26
C PHE A 10 3.79 -35.31 6.18
N PHE A 11 4.79 -36.05 6.68
CA PHE A 11 4.61 -37.31 7.41
C PHE A 11 5.16 -37.25 8.84
N ALA A 12 4.72 -36.28 9.66
CA ALA A 12 5.18 -36.15 11.05
C ALA A 12 4.31 -36.85 12.10
N SER A 13 3.24 -37.55 11.69
CA SER A 13 2.47 -38.41 12.58
C SER A 13 2.82 -39.86 12.28
N SER A 14 3.53 -40.50 13.22
CA SER A 14 3.84 -41.94 13.22
C SER A 14 2.62 -42.76 13.68
N GLY A 15 1.48 -42.56 13.03
CA GLY A 15 0.30 -43.39 13.15
C GLY A 15 -0.09 -43.82 11.74
N ALA A 16 -0.04 -45.12 11.48
CA ALA A 16 -0.30 -45.74 10.19
C ALA A 16 -1.43 -45.04 9.40
N GLY A 17 -1.10 -44.49 8.22
CA GLY A 17 -2.09 -44.21 7.18
C GLY A 17 -2.67 -42.79 7.06
N SER A 18 -2.28 -41.79 7.86
CA SER A 18 -2.83 -40.41 7.72
C SER A 18 -1.75 -39.34 7.47
N GLY A 19 -0.98 -39.50 6.40
CA GLY A 19 -0.15 -38.40 5.89
C GLY A 19 -1.05 -37.23 5.47
N GLY A 20 -1.04 -36.14 6.23
CA GLY A 20 -1.87 -34.97 5.96
C GLY A 20 -1.53 -34.40 4.58
N SER A 21 -2.48 -34.45 3.66
CA SER A 21 -2.36 -33.90 2.30
C SER A 21 -2.10 -32.39 2.25
N GLY A 22 -2.18 -31.70 3.40
CA GLY A 22 -2.08 -30.24 3.53
C GLY A 22 -0.68 -29.68 3.82
N GLY A 23 0.37 -30.50 3.97
CA GLY A 23 1.72 -30.02 4.31
C GLY A 23 1.81 -29.51 5.76
N ALA A 24 2.85 -28.72 6.09
CA ALA A 24 3.02 -28.18 7.45
C ALA A 24 3.72 -26.82 7.49
N ILE A 25 3.47 -26.05 8.56
CA ILE A 25 4.14 -24.78 8.84
C ILE A 25 4.83 -24.91 10.20
N ALA A 26 6.14 -24.70 10.24
CA ALA A 26 6.93 -24.68 11.47
C ALA A 26 7.36 -23.24 11.80
N ILE A 27 7.11 -22.80 13.03
CA ILE A 27 7.48 -21.46 13.52
C ILE A 27 8.58 -21.61 14.58
N TYR A 28 9.77 -21.10 14.29
CA TYR A 28 10.92 -21.11 15.18
C TYR A 28 11.11 -19.72 15.79
N THR A 29 10.85 -19.59 17.09
CA THR A 29 11.11 -18.34 17.81
C THR A 29 12.61 -18.21 18.10
N LYS A 30 13.16 -17.01 17.97
CA LYS A 30 14.57 -16.76 18.30
C LYS A 30 14.67 -16.59 19.81
N LYS A 31 15.37 -17.50 20.50
CA LYS A 31 15.82 -17.24 21.88
C LYS A 31 17.02 -16.30 21.82
N GLY A 32 17.04 -15.26 22.67
CA GLY A 32 18.14 -14.28 22.70
C GLY A 32 19.50 -14.96 22.87
N GLY A 33 20.53 -14.46 22.17
CA GLY A 33 21.92 -14.93 22.31
C GLY A 33 22.58 -15.63 21.11
N ALA A 34 21.87 -15.89 20.00
CA ALA A 34 22.50 -16.50 18.83
C ALA A 34 23.32 -15.46 18.01
N SER A 35 24.64 -15.47 18.20
CA SER A 35 25.63 -14.79 17.35
C SER A 35 25.56 -15.35 15.92
N LYS A 36 25.52 -14.47 14.92
CA LYS A 36 25.52 -14.85 13.50
C LYS A 36 26.88 -15.46 13.14
N SER A 37 27.00 -16.78 13.17
CA SER A 37 28.10 -17.47 12.47
C SER A 37 27.76 -17.45 10.98
N ASN A 38 28.37 -16.53 10.24
CA ASN A 38 28.25 -16.42 8.78
C ASN A 38 29.06 -17.55 8.13
N ASN A 39 28.55 -18.78 8.18
CA ASN A 39 29.09 -19.90 7.43
C ASN A 39 28.54 -19.88 5.99
N ILE A 40 29.36 -19.35 5.08
CA ILE A 40 29.05 -19.06 3.67
C ILE A 40 28.70 -20.34 2.86
N ASN A 41 29.01 -21.53 3.38
CA ASN A 41 28.79 -22.82 2.72
C ASN A 41 27.59 -23.63 3.24
N SER A 42 26.71 -23.04 4.06
CA SER A 42 25.45 -23.71 4.40
C SER A 42 24.44 -23.51 3.28
N LYS A 43 23.93 -24.60 2.67
CA LYS A 43 22.70 -24.58 1.87
C LYS A 43 21.54 -24.15 2.78
N GLY A 44 21.41 -22.84 2.99
CA GLY A 44 20.38 -22.24 3.81
C GLY A 44 19.01 -22.38 3.16
N MET A 45 17.95 -22.23 3.96
CA MET A 45 16.58 -22.10 3.44
C MET A 45 16.45 -20.85 2.58
N GLU A 46 15.59 -20.92 1.56
CA GLU A 46 15.23 -19.77 0.72
C GLU A 46 14.73 -18.62 1.62
N ASN A 47 15.39 -17.48 1.52
CA ASN A 47 14.97 -16.25 2.19
C ASN A 47 14.17 -15.42 1.19
N ILE A 48 12.92 -15.11 1.53
CA ILE A 48 12.12 -14.15 0.77
C ILE A 48 11.90 -12.91 1.63
N VAL A 49 12.31 -11.76 1.10
CA VAL A 49 11.95 -10.47 1.67
C VAL A 49 10.58 -10.12 1.13
N LEU A 50 9.56 -10.25 1.97
CA LEU A 50 8.22 -9.77 1.64
C LEU A 50 8.23 -8.24 1.77
N GLY A 51 7.93 -7.54 0.68
CA GLY A 51 7.66 -6.11 0.73
C GLY A 51 6.50 -5.87 1.69
N GLY A 52 6.77 -5.15 2.77
CA GLY A 52 5.74 -4.75 3.73
C GLY A 52 4.75 -3.77 3.11
N TYR A 53 3.76 -3.36 3.90
CA TYR A 53 2.85 -2.30 3.51
C TYR A 53 3.59 -0.96 3.47
N SER A 54 3.35 -0.17 2.41
CA SER A 54 3.81 1.21 2.36
C SER A 54 3.09 2.03 3.44
N VAL A 55 3.83 2.88 4.15
CA VAL A 55 3.23 3.83 5.07
C VAL A 55 2.43 4.84 4.26
N PHE A 56 1.15 5.02 4.59
CA PHE A 56 0.31 6.04 3.98
C PHE A 56 0.88 7.42 4.33
N LYS A 57 1.27 8.19 3.31
CA LYS A 57 1.66 9.59 3.46
C LYS A 57 0.51 10.46 2.97
N GLU A 58 0.11 11.42 3.79
CA GLU A 58 -0.87 12.43 3.39
C GLU A 58 -0.32 13.27 2.24
N PHE A 59 -1.21 13.63 1.31
CA PHE A 59 -0.84 14.48 0.18
C PHE A 59 -0.68 15.92 0.65
N PHE A 60 0.43 16.55 0.26
CA PHE A 60 0.75 17.91 0.68
C PHE A 60 -0.17 18.93 -0.02
N HIS A 61 -0.88 19.73 0.78
CA HIS A 61 -1.62 20.89 0.33
C HIS A 61 -0.92 22.18 0.80
N PRO A 62 -0.30 22.96 -0.09
CA PRO A 62 0.20 24.28 0.26
C PRO A 62 -0.96 25.21 0.59
N ASP A 63 -0.78 26.02 1.63
CA ASP A 63 -1.65 27.12 2.01
C ASP A 63 -1.02 28.43 1.51
N TYR A 64 -1.63 29.04 0.49
CA TYR A 64 -1.17 30.29 -0.11
C TYR A 64 -1.85 31.53 0.48
N ASP A 65 -2.71 31.39 1.49
CA ASP A 65 -3.33 32.56 2.14
C ASP A 65 -2.31 33.39 2.92
N LYS A 66 -1.14 32.82 3.22
CA LYS A 66 -0.05 33.49 3.94
C LYS A 66 1.10 33.78 2.98
N PRO A 67 1.56 35.04 2.90
CA PRO A 67 2.74 35.37 2.10
C PRO A 67 3.97 34.66 2.67
N THR A 68 4.63 33.86 1.85
CA THR A 68 5.95 33.30 2.17
C THR A 68 7.02 34.36 1.90
N ALA A 69 8.07 34.38 2.72
CA ALA A 69 9.17 35.34 2.56
C ALA A 69 9.92 35.19 1.22
N ASN A 70 9.87 34.00 0.62
CA ASN A 70 10.44 33.69 -0.67
C ASN A 70 9.33 33.18 -1.60
N PHE A 71 9.29 33.74 -2.81
CA PHE A 71 8.42 33.27 -3.89
C PHE A 71 9.17 32.19 -4.67
N GLU A 72 8.69 30.95 -4.56
CA GLU A 72 9.16 29.82 -5.36
C GLU A 72 8.06 29.46 -6.36
N ALA A 73 8.42 29.28 -7.64
CA ALA A 73 7.44 28.93 -8.67
C ALA A 73 6.82 27.55 -8.40
N ASP A 74 5.49 27.48 -8.39
CA ASP A 74 4.75 26.25 -8.20
C ASP A 74 4.70 25.44 -9.50
N ASN A 75 5.39 24.30 -9.51
CA ASN A 75 5.46 23.36 -10.62
C ASN A 75 4.81 22.00 -10.31
N ARG A 76 3.94 21.93 -9.29
CA ARG A 76 3.24 20.69 -8.90
C ARG A 76 2.41 20.14 -10.06
N THR A 77 2.58 18.87 -10.39
CA THR A 77 1.77 18.18 -11.42
C THR A 77 0.42 17.71 -10.89
N THR A 78 0.37 17.32 -9.61
CA THR A 78 -0.86 16.99 -8.89
C THR A 78 -1.18 18.14 -7.96
N LEU A 79 -2.33 18.79 -8.15
CA LEU A 79 -2.74 19.95 -7.36
C LEU A 79 -3.56 19.56 -6.13
N TYR A 80 -4.32 18.46 -6.25
CA TYR A 80 -5.20 17.92 -5.22
C TYR A 80 -5.22 16.39 -5.29
N TRP A 81 -5.14 15.73 -4.14
CA TRP A 81 -5.36 14.29 -4.01
C TRP A 81 -6.07 13.97 -2.70
N ASN A 82 -7.23 13.33 -2.80
CA ASN A 82 -7.96 12.82 -1.65
C ASN A 82 -8.53 11.42 -1.98
N PRO A 83 -7.98 10.35 -1.39
CA PRO A 83 -8.44 8.99 -1.65
C PRO A 83 -9.75 8.66 -0.92
N TYR A 84 -10.19 9.51 0.02
CA TYR A 84 -11.32 9.25 0.90
C TYR A 84 -12.43 10.28 0.71
N VAL A 85 -13.14 10.15 -0.40
CA VAL A 85 -14.32 10.96 -0.71
C VAL A 85 -15.56 10.08 -0.63
N LEU A 86 -16.38 10.30 0.40
CA LEU A 86 -17.64 9.59 0.57
C LEU A 86 -18.82 10.43 0.09
N THR A 87 -19.69 9.82 -0.70
CA THR A 87 -20.96 10.40 -1.14
C THR A 87 -22.11 9.52 -0.66
N ASN A 88 -23.28 10.12 -0.47
CA ASN A 88 -24.49 9.35 -0.15
C ASN A 88 -25.71 9.97 -0.87
N LYS A 89 -26.87 9.30 -0.79
CA LYS A 89 -28.08 9.77 -1.48
C LYS A 89 -28.55 11.16 -1.03
N ARG A 90 -28.22 11.60 0.18
CA ARG A 90 -28.55 12.93 0.72
C ARG A 90 -27.50 13.98 0.39
N SER A 91 -26.23 13.58 0.29
CA SER A 91 -25.07 14.40 -0.05
C SER A 91 -24.39 13.82 -1.29
N SER A 92 -25.03 14.04 -2.44
CA SER A 92 -24.55 13.57 -3.74
C SER A 92 -23.51 14.50 -4.38
N ARG A 93 -23.34 15.72 -3.82
CA ARG A 93 -22.40 16.72 -4.31
C ARG A 93 -21.32 16.94 -3.26
N VAL A 94 -20.06 16.86 -3.70
CA VAL A 94 -18.88 17.18 -2.88
C VAL A 94 -18.24 18.42 -3.47
N ARG A 95 -18.00 19.42 -2.63
CA ARG A 95 -17.23 20.61 -2.99
C ARG A 95 -15.77 20.35 -2.65
N ILE A 96 -14.90 20.57 -3.62
CA ILE A 96 -13.45 20.45 -3.47
C ILE A 96 -12.85 21.80 -3.84
N GLU A 97 -11.99 22.31 -2.96
CA GLU A 97 -11.27 23.56 -3.15
C GLU A 97 -9.78 23.26 -3.05
N PHE A 98 -9.00 23.86 -3.95
CA PHE A 98 -7.56 23.68 -4.02
C PHE A 98 -6.94 24.86 -4.75
N TYR A 99 -5.65 25.07 -4.50
CA TYR A 99 -4.88 26.10 -5.17
C TYR A 99 -4.27 25.58 -6.47
N ASN A 100 -4.38 26.39 -7.52
CA ASN A 100 -3.72 26.12 -8.80
C ASN A 100 -2.20 26.39 -8.71
N ASN A 101 -1.46 25.90 -9.69
CA ASN A 101 -0.04 26.21 -9.87
C ASN A 101 0.19 27.37 -10.85
N ASP A 102 1.44 27.79 -11.01
CA ASP A 102 1.80 28.97 -11.82
C ASP A 102 1.84 28.70 -13.33
N ILE A 103 1.81 27.43 -13.74
CA ILE A 103 2.15 27.01 -15.11
C ILE A 103 0.91 26.52 -15.88
N SER A 104 -0.07 25.94 -15.18
CA SER A 104 -1.15 25.15 -15.80
C SER A 104 -2.35 26.02 -16.14
N LYS A 105 -2.73 25.97 -17.42
CA LYS A 105 -3.93 26.64 -17.97
C LYS A 105 -5.11 25.71 -18.18
N LYS A 106 -4.89 24.39 -18.10
CA LYS A 106 -5.94 23.37 -18.24
C LYS A 106 -5.69 22.32 -17.17
N LEU A 107 -6.75 21.90 -16.48
CA LEU A 107 -6.67 20.94 -15.39
C LEU A 107 -7.36 19.65 -15.75
N GLN A 108 -6.73 18.52 -15.42
CA GLN A 108 -7.32 17.20 -15.52
C GLN A 108 -7.88 16.79 -14.17
N ILE A 109 -9.16 16.45 -14.14
CA ILE A 109 -9.84 15.86 -12.99
C ILE A 109 -10.00 14.37 -13.26
N VAL A 110 -9.48 13.54 -12.36
CA VAL A 110 -9.67 12.09 -12.37
C VAL A 110 -10.42 11.71 -11.10
N LEU A 111 -11.60 11.12 -11.26
CA LEU A 111 -12.41 10.58 -10.18
C LEU A 111 -12.48 9.07 -10.33
N GLU A 112 -12.05 8.35 -9.30
CA GLU A 112 -12.07 6.89 -9.24
C GLU A 112 -12.78 6.46 -7.95
N GLY A 113 -13.57 5.40 -8.03
CA GLY A 113 -14.30 4.91 -6.87
C GLY A 113 -15.06 3.62 -7.13
N MET A 114 -15.77 3.17 -6.10
CA MET A 114 -16.59 1.96 -6.12
C MET A 114 -17.96 2.25 -5.53
N ASN A 115 -19.02 1.77 -6.17
CA ASN A 115 -20.38 1.93 -5.65
C ASN A 115 -20.70 0.86 -4.57
N ALA A 116 -21.87 0.96 -3.94
CA ALA A 116 -22.32 0.02 -2.91
C ALA A 116 -22.48 -1.44 -3.40
N ASP A 117 -22.61 -1.64 -4.72
CA ASP A 117 -22.72 -2.97 -5.35
C ASP A 117 -21.34 -3.54 -5.74
N GLY A 118 -20.24 -2.86 -5.39
CA GLY A 118 -18.88 -3.27 -5.74
C GLY A 118 -18.46 -2.94 -7.19
N LYS A 119 -19.24 -2.14 -7.92
CA LYS A 119 -18.90 -1.73 -9.29
C LYS A 119 -17.91 -0.57 -9.26
N LEU A 120 -16.80 -0.73 -9.97
CA LEU A 120 -15.80 0.30 -10.16
C LEU A 120 -16.31 1.37 -11.14
N ALA A 121 -15.98 2.63 -10.85
CA ALA A 121 -16.26 3.77 -11.70
C ALA A 121 -15.00 4.63 -11.86
N ARG A 122 -14.76 5.14 -13.07
CA ARG A 122 -13.70 6.08 -13.38
C ARG A 122 -14.23 7.16 -14.31
N VAL A 123 -13.96 8.40 -13.98
CA VAL A 123 -14.32 9.57 -14.79
C VAL A 123 -13.09 10.44 -14.95
N VAL A 124 -12.78 10.82 -16.18
CA VAL A 124 -11.70 11.74 -16.51
C VAL A 124 -12.29 12.94 -17.24
N LYS A 125 -12.01 14.15 -16.76
CA LYS A 125 -12.51 15.39 -17.35
C LYS A 125 -11.40 16.43 -17.40
N TYR A 126 -11.40 17.24 -18.45
CA TYR A 126 -10.55 18.42 -18.55
C TYR A 126 -11.38 19.67 -18.33
N ILE A 127 -10.83 20.63 -17.59
CA ILE A 127 -11.38 21.97 -17.41
C ILE A 127 -10.34 23.00 -17.85
N GLU A 128 -10.82 24.11 -18.42
CA GLU A 128 -10.02 25.24 -18.88
C GLU A 128 -10.28 26.46 -18.00
#